data_AF-A0A3A6NRH1-F1
#
_entry.id   AF-A0A3A6NRH1-F1
#
_cell.length_a   1.000
_cell.length_b   1.000
_cell.length_c   1.000
_cell.angle_alpha   90.00
_cell.angle_beta   90.00
_cell.angle_gamma   90.00
#
_symmetry.space_group_name_H-M   'P 1'
#
loop_
_entity.id
_entity.type
_entity.pdbx_description
1 polymer ?
#
loop_
_entity_poly.entity_id
_entity_poly.type
_entity_poly.pdbx_seq_one_letter_code
_entity_poly.pdbx_strand_id
1 'polypeptide(L)'
;MEFDIDLILAILAKEVAGYQVPVVDLIAVQSGDPYQVLVATILSARTKDETTAGAAARLFKKAPDLRSLAALSEEELGRLIYPVGFYRSKAGYLARLPAAINAMGGVIPAEVDLLLKLPGVGRKTANLVVSVAFQKPAICVDTHVHRIMNIWGYVQTSTPLETEMALRQKLPERHWRTVNSILVAFGQGTCRPTFPHCDRCVILQYCPQIGVTPRRAPGDRRTSPMEKTLKLLCWNVNGLRALEKKGFAGLVGELDPDILAIQETKLQEDQLSDDLKNIAGYRSFWHCAQRKGYAGVAVYSRMAPLSVRYGMNDHAFDSEGRVLTLEFADFFLINCYFPNAGEGLKRLDFKLAFNRALLEFAQGLAAQKSVVLCGDYNVAHREIDLKNPKSNQQNAGFTPEERSWMDAFLAAGFVDTFRMFNNEPGHYTWWSYRFNARAKDIGWRIDYFCVDEKSRQRVQGAAILKEVMGSDHCPVQLDFK
;
A
#
# COMPACT_ATOMS: atom_id res chain seq x y z
N MET A 1 31.69 -10.44 -9.07
CA MET A 1 31.69 -9.49 -10.20
C MET A 1 31.67 -8.10 -9.59
N GLU A 2 32.63 -7.25 -9.91
CA GLU A 2 32.65 -5.87 -9.40
C GLU A 2 31.49 -5.09 -10.03
N PHE A 3 30.78 -4.28 -9.24
CA PHE A 3 29.61 -3.53 -9.71
C PHE A 3 30.07 -2.32 -10.55
N ASP A 4 29.98 -2.43 -11.88
CA ASP A 4 30.39 -1.37 -12.83
C ASP A 4 29.34 -0.25 -12.90
N ILE A 5 29.50 0.77 -12.07
CA ILE A 5 28.55 1.89 -11.98
C ILE A 5 28.42 2.69 -13.30
N ASP A 6 29.50 2.79 -14.08
CA ASP A 6 29.49 3.54 -15.34
C ASP A 6 28.62 2.85 -16.39
N LEU A 7 28.82 1.54 -16.55
CA LEU A 7 28.01 0.73 -17.44
C LEU A 7 26.54 0.76 -17.05
N ILE A 8 26.24 0.59 -15.76
CA ILE A 8 24.86 0.52 -15.26
C ILE A 8 24.13 1.84 -15.46
N LEU A 9 24.74 2.98 -15.10
CA LEU A 9 24.12 4.28 -15.32
C LEU A 9 23.96 4.60 -16.81
N ALA A 10 24.87 4.14 -17.68
CA ALA A 10 24.73 4.30 -19.13
C ALA A 10 23.56 3.46 -19.71
N ILE A 11 23.36 2.23 -19.24
CA ILE A 11 22.20 1.40 -19.64
C ILE A 11 20.90 2.05 -19.17
N LEU A 12 20.84 2.45 -17.90
CA LEU A 12 19.64 3.05 -17.33
C LEU A 12 19.30 4.40 -17.96
N ALA A 13 20.29 5.23 -18.30
CA ALA A 13 20.07 6.50 -19.00
C ALA A 13 19.34 6.30 -20.33
N LYS A 14 19.65 5.21 -21.07
CA LYS A 14 18.95 4.86 -22.32
C LYS A 14 17.53 4.36 -22.05
N GLU A 15 17.35 3.51 -21.05
CA GLU A 15 16.04 2.96 -20.66
C GLU A 15 15.05 4.06 -20.27
N VAL A 16 15.50 5.01 -19.44
CA VAL A 16 14.63 6.07 -18.91
C VAL A 16 14.50 7.27 -19.84
N ALA A 17 15.17 7.28 -20.99
CA ALA A 17 15.09 8.39 -21.95
C ALA A 17 13.65 8.65 -22.46
N GLY A 18 12.81 7.61 -22.50
CA GLY A 18 11.40 7.70 -22.86
C GLY A 18 10.44 7.96 -21.69
N TYR A 19 10.95 8.10 -20.46
CA TYR A 19 10.12 8.24 -19.27
C TYR A 19 9.76 9.71 -19.05
N GLN A 20 8.73 9.97 -18.24
CA GLN A 20 8.41 11.33 -17.83
C GLN A 20 9.57 11.93 -17.02
N VAL A 21 10.06 13.08 -17.48
CA VAL A 21 11.08 13.88 -16.79
C VAL A 21 10.47 14.46 -15.51
N PRO A 22 11.17 14.41 -14.36
CA PRO A 22 10.65 15.00 -13.13
C PRO A 22 10.32 16.49 -13.30
N VAL A 23 9.24 16.94 -12.65
CA VAL A 23 8.71 18.30 -12.84
C VAL A 23 9.73 19.42 -12.56
N VAL A 24 10.65 19.21 -11.62
CA VAL A 24 11.66 20.22 -11.27
C VAL A 24 12.68 20.38 -12.39
N ASP A 25 13.15 19.28 -12.97
CA ASP A 25 14.04 19.30 -14.13
C ASP A 25 13.36 19.99 -15.32
N LEU A 26 12.06 19.72 -15.55
CA LEU A 26 11.28 20.40 -16.58
C LEU A 26 11.21 21.92 -16.35
N ILE A 27 10.88 22.35 -15.14
CA ILE A 27 10.82 23.78 -14.77
C ILE A 27 12.19 24.44 -14.93
N ALA A 28 13.26 23.75 -14.57
CA ALA A 28 14.61 24.27 -14.73
C ALA A 28 15.00 24.49 -16.19
N VAL A 29 14.70 23.52 -17.06
CA VAL A 29 14.93 23.64 -18.51
C VAL A 29 14.08 24.75 -19.12
N GLN A 30 12.84 24.92 -18.68
CA GLN A 30 11.92 25.93 -19.22
C GLN A 30 12.23 27.35 -18.73
N SER A 31 12.63 27.52 -17.47
CA SER A 31 12.82 28.84 -16.87
C SER A 31 14.26 29.33 -16.89
N GLY A 32 15.24 28.43 -16.70
CA GLY A 32 16.64 28.81 -16.46
C GLY A 32 16.85 29.65 -15.18
N ASP A 33 15.84 29.77 -14.31
CA ASP A 33 15.84 30.70 -13.19
C ASP A 33 15.98 29.96 -11.84
N PRO A 34 17.08 30.18 -11.08
CA PRO A 34 17.27 29.60 -9.75
C PRO A 34 16.12 29.86 -8.77
N TYR A 35 15.39 30.97 -8.90
CA TYR A 35 14.21 31.25 -8.08
C TYR A 35 13.09 30.26 -8.32
N GLN A 36 12.73 30.06 -9.60
CA GLN A 36 11.67 29.12 -9.95
C GLN A 36 12.05 27.68 -9.61
N VAL A 37 13.31 27.29 -9.80
CA VAL A 37 13.81 25.95 -9.41
C VAL A 37 13.74 25.75 -7.89
N LEU A 38 14.17 26.74 -7.09
CA LEU A 38 14.10 26.68 -5.64
C LEU A 38 12.66 26.53 -5.15
N VAL A 39 11.75 27.39 -5.62
CA VAL A 39 10.34 27.35 -5.23
C VAL A 39 9.69 26.04 -5.68
N ALA A 40 9.91 25.60 -6.92
CA ALA A 40 9.39 24.33 -7.42
C ALA A 40 9.88 23.13 -6.60
N THR A 41 11.13 23.15 -6.15
CA THR A 41 11.69 22.08 -5.33
C THR A 41 11.10 22.05 -3.91
N ILE A 42 10.79 23.22 -3.33
CA ILE A 42 10.05 23.29 -2.06
C ILE A 42 8.63 22.72 -2.23
N LEU A 43 7.96 23.04 -3.35
CA LEU A 43 6.63 22.54 -3.65
C LEU A 43 6.60 21.03 -3.92
N SER A 44 7.61 20.49 -4.61
CA SER A 44 7.67 19.07 -4.99
C SER A 44 7.88 18.11 -3.80
N ALA A 45 8.43 18.61 -2.69
CA ALA A 45 8.67 17.80 -1.50
C ALA A 45 7.37 17.10 -1.02
N ARG A 46 7.30 15.76 -1.14
CA ARG A 46 6.12 14.93 -0.81
C ARG A 46 4.85 15.35 -1.54
N THR A 47 4.96 15.76 -2.80
CA THR A 47 3.83 16.14 -3.66
C THR A 47 4.03 15.53 -5.04
N LYS A 48 2.95 15.05 -5.66
CA LYS A 48 3.00 14.49 -7.02
C LYS A 48 3.41 15.56 -8.03
N ASP A 49 4.07 15.13 -9.11
CA ASP A 49 4.61 16.02 -10.13
C ASP A 49 3.52 16.85 -10.82
N GLU A 50 2.36 16.27 -11.13
CA GLU A 50 1.25 16.99 -11.78
C GLU A 50 0.66 18.07 -10.86
N THR A 51 0.55 17.77 -9.56
CA THR A 51 0.09 18.73 -8.56
C THR A 51 1.10 19.86 -8.40
N THR A 52 2.39 19.54 -8.38
CA THR A 52 3.48 20.51 -8.31
C THR A 52 3.48 21.41 -9.54
N ALA A 53 3.37 20.85 -10.75
CA ALA A 53 3.34 21.59 -12.00
C ALA A 53 2.18 22.60 -12.02
N GLY A 54 0.97 22.14 -11.66
CA GLY A 54 -0.21 23.02 -11.61
C GLY A 54 -0.08 24.13 -10.57
N ALA A 55 0.48 23.84 -9.40
CA ALA A 55 0.70 24.84 -8.35
C ALA A 55 1.78 25.85 -8.73
N ALA A 56 2.92 25.37 -9.27
CA ALA A 56 4.02 26.20 -9.73
C ALA A 56 3.55 27.16 -10.84
N ALA A 57 2.80 26.66 -11.84
CA ALA A 57 2.27 27.49 -12.91
C ALA A 57 1.35 28.62 -12.40
N ARG A 58 0.45 28.32 -11.45
CA ARG A 58 -0.41 29.35 -10.84
C ARG A 58 0.38 30.35 -10.02
N LEU A 59 1.35 29.87 -9.24
CA LEU A 59 2.18 30.71 -8.39
C LEU A 59 3.04 31.65 -9.25
N PHE A 60 3.80 31.12 -10.21
CA PHE A 60 4.70 31.91 -11.05
C PHE A 60 3.98 32.89 -11.97
N LYS A 61 2.71 32.61 -12.32
CA LYS A 61 1.86 33.60 -12.99
C LYS A 61 1.60 34.85 -12.15
N LYS A 62 1.53 34.72 -10.82
CA LYS A 62 1.26 35.84 -9.89
C LYS A 62 2.52 36.38 -9.23
N ALA A 63 3.51 35.53 -9.01
CA ALA A 63 4.80 35.83 -8.40
C ALA A 63 5.94 35.25 -9.25
N PRO A 64 6.28 35.88 -10.40
CA PRO A 64 7.35 35.42 -11.27
C PRO A 64 8.76 35.62 -10.67
N ASP A 65 8.90 36.45 -9.63
CA ASP A 65 10.18 36.80 -9.03
C ASP A 65 10.09 36.94 -7.49
N LEU A 66 11.23 37.16 -6.85
CA LEU A 66 11.30 37.27 -5.38
C LEU A 66 10.53 38.48 -4.82
N ARG A 67 10.44 39.58 -5.57
CA ARG A 67 9.77 40.81 -5.13
C ARG A 67 8.25 40.63 -5.12
N SER A 68 7.72 40.09 -6.19
CA SER A 68 6.31 39.74 -6.33
C SER A 68 5.89 38.64 -5.36
N LEU A 69 6.78 37.69 -5.03
CA LEU A 69 6.55 36.72 -3.96
C LEU A 69 6.41 37.40 -2.59
N ALA A 70 7.26 38.39 -2.30
CA ALA A 70 7.24 39.13 -1.03
C ALA A 70 5.96 39.97 -0.81
N ALA A 71 5.25 40.30 -1.90
CA ALA A 71 4.00 41.05 -1.84
C ALA A 71 2.77 40.19 -1.51
N LEU A 72 2.89 38.86 -1.54
CA LEU A 72 1.78 37.94 -1.28
C LEU A 72 1.66 37.60 0.20
N SER A 73 0.42 37.60 0.71
CA SER A 73 0.12 37.09 2.04
C SER A 73 0.27 35.56 2.11
N GLU A 74 0.54 35.02 3.31
CA GLU A 74 0.59 33.57 3.54
C GLU A 74 -0.72 32.87 3.14
N GLU A 75 -1.86 33.52 3.35
CA GLU A 75 -3.17 32.99 2.96
C GLU A 75 -3.31 32.88 1.43
N GLU A 76 -2.92 33.92 0.69
CA GLU A 76 -2.92 33.89 -0.77
C GLU A 76 -1.97 32.83 -1.32
N LEU A 77 -0.76 32.71 -0.76
CA LEU A 77 0.19 31.66 -1.11
C LEU A 77 -0.44 30.28 -0.88
N GLY A 78 -1.11 30.08 0.25
CA GLY A 78 -1.82 28.83 0.55
C GLY A 78 -2.88 28.49 -0.50
N ARG A 79 -3.67 29.47 -0.95
CA ARG A 79 -4.69 29.28 -2.01
C ARG A 79 -4.05 28.95 -3.36
N LEU A 80 -2.96 29.64 -3.74
CA LEU A 80 -2.28 29.43 -5.01
C LEU A 80 -1.69 28.02 -5.13
N ILE A 81 -1.09 27.52 -4.04
CA ILE A 81 -0.36 26.26 -4.07
C ILE A 81 -1.21 25.05 -3.65
N TYR A 82 -2.44 25.23 -3.17
CA TYR A 82 -3.36 24.10 -2.93
C TYR A 82 -3.64 23.32 -4.23
N PRO A 83 -3.64 21.97 -4.27
CA PRO A 83 -3.61 21.02 -3.15
C PRO A 83 -2.23 20.39 -2.89
N VAL A 84 -1.12 21.13 -3.04
CA VAL A 84 0.22 20.64 -2.72
C VAL A 84 0.27 20.01 -1.31
N GLY A 85 1.01 18.90 -1.16
CA GLY A 85 1.16 18.22 0.12
C GLY A 85 1.77 19.17 1.16
N PHE A 86 1.17 19.23 2.36
CA PHE A 86 1.55 20.17 3.42
C PHE A 86 1.51 21.66 2.98
N TYR A 87 0.56 22.04 2.10
CA TYR A 87 0.49 23.39 1.54
C TYR A 87 0.53 24.52 2.57
N ARG A 88 -0.09 24.38 3.75
CA ARG A 88 -0.07 25.42 4.80
C ARG A 88 1.36 25.71 5.29
N SER A 89 2.11 24.66 5.62
CA SER A 89 3.51 24.79 6.04
C SER A 89 4.38 25.38 4.93
N LYS A 90 4.16 24.96 3.68
CA LYS A 90 4.87 25.48 2.51
C LYS A 90 4.54 26.94 2.22
N ALA A 91 3.30 27.36 2.39
CA ALA A 91 2.91 28.76 2.28
C ALA A 91 3.68 29.61 3.31
N GLY A 92 3.76 29.15 4.56
CA GLY A 92 4.57 29.82 5.59
C GLY A 92 6.08 29.84 5.27
N TYR A 93 6.62 28.81 4.61
CA TYR A 93 8.01 28.85 4.13
C TYR A 93 8.20 29.88 3.01
N LEU A 94 7.32 29.88 2.01
CA LEU A 94 7.38 30.80 0.88
C LEU A 94 7.19 32.26 1.31
N ALA A 95 6.33 32.53 2.28
CA ALA A 95 6.14 33.88 2.84
C ALA A 95 7.42 34.42 3.51
N ARG A 96 8.21 33.56 4.16
CA ARG A 96 9.48 33.95 4.81
C ARG A 96 10.69 33.94 3.86
N LEU A 97 10.56 33.32 2.69
CA LEU A 97 11.67 33.07 1.77
C LEU A 97 12.32 34.38 1.25
N PRO A 98 11.57 35.43 0.84
CA PRO A 98 12.16 36.69 0.40
C PRO A 98 13.02 37.38 1.45
N ALA A 99 12.56 37.43 2.70
CA ALA A 99 13.31 38.03 3.80
C ALA A 99 14.62 37.26 4.06
N ALA A 100 14.56 35.92 4.05
CA ALA A 100 15.73 35.06 4.24
C ALA A 100 16.78 35.23 3.12
N ILE A 101 16.35 35.34 1.86
CA ILE A 101 17.26 35.56 0.72
C ILE A 101 17.85 36.97 0.76
N ASN A 102 17.06 37.99 1.09
CA ASN A 102 17.54 39.37 1.22
C ASN A 102 18.60 39.50 2.32
N ALA A 103 18.44 38.79 3.44
CA ALA A 103 19.45 38.74 4.50
C ALA A 103 20.79 38.12 4.07
N MET A 104 20.82 37.40 2.94
CA MET A 104 22.01 36.78 2.35
C MET A 104 22.51 37.52 1.09
N GLY A 105 22.10 38.78 0.89
CA GLY A 105 22.55 39.60 -0.23
C GLY A 105 21.60 39.62 -1.43
N GLY A 106 20.37 39.09 -1.29
CA GLY A 106 19.33 39.20 -2.32
C GLY A 106 19.49 38.26 -3.51
N VAL A 107 20.47 37.36 -3.47
CA VAL A 107 20.74 36.37 -4.51
C VAL A 107 20.61 34.97 -3.90
N ILE A 108 20.04 34.03 -4.66
CA ILE A 108 19.92 32.64 -4.23
C ILE A 108 21.33 32.03 -4.21
N PRO A 109 21.80 31.48 -3.07
CA PRO A 109 23.15 30.94 -2.98
C PRO A 109 23.30 29.65 -3.79
N ALA A 110 24.51 29.41 -4.27
CA ALA A 110 24.86 28.23 -5.07
C ALA A 110 25.62 27.18 -4.25
N GLU A 111 25.56 27.29 -2.92
CA GLU A 111 26.24 26.47 -1.93
C GLU A 111 25.20 25.78 -1.03
N VAL A 112 25.35 24.46 -0.84
CA VAL A 112 24.40 23.63 -0.08
C VAL A 112 24.21 24.15 1.35
N ASP A 113 25.28 24.51 2.05
CA ASP A 113 25.21 24.95 3.45
C ASP A 113 24.54 26.31 3.63
N LEU A 114 24.56 27.17 2.61
CA LEU A 114 23.81 28.42 2.61
C LEU A 114 22.34 28.19 2.28
N LEU A 115 22.06 27.34 1.29
CA LEU A 115 20.69 26.95 0.93
C LEU A 115 19.95 26.29 2.10
N LEU A 116 20.62 25.48 2.93
CA LEU A 116 20.06 24.85 4.12
C LEU A 116 19.54 25.84 5.18
N LYS A 117 19.96 27.12 5.11
CA LYS A 117 19.47 28.17 6.01
C LYS A 117 18.12 28.75 5.55
N LEU A 118 17.68 28.45 4.33
CA LEU A 118 16.42 28.94 3.78
C LEU A 118 15.21 28.15 4.31
N PRO A 119 14.08 28.83 4.56
CA PRO A 119 12.86 28.17 5.04
C PRO A 119 12.36 27.15 4.02
N GLY A 120 12.07 25.93 4.50
CA GLY A 120 11.56 24.84 3.67
C GLY A 120 12.61 24.11 2.83
N VAL A 121 13.89 24.44 2.98
CA VAL A 121 15.00 23.81 2.25
C VAL A 121 15.67 22.74 3.09
N GLY A 122 15.43 21.47 2.73
CA GLY A 122 16.20 20.34 3.24
C GLY A 122 17.43 20.04 2.38
N ARG A 123 18.28 19.10 2.83
CA ARG A 123 19.53 18.76 2.13
C ARG A 123 19.33 18.23 0.71
N LYS A 124 18.26 17.46 0.45
CA LYS A 124 17.85 17.08 -0.92
C LYS A 124 17.56 18.31 -1.77
N THR A 125 16.71 19.21 -1.28
CA THR A 125 16.30 20.44 -1.97
C THR A 125 17.52 21.29 -2.31
N ALA A 126 18.43 21.48 -1.36
CA ALA A 126 19.66 22.24 -1.56
C ALA A 126 20.54 21.62 -2.67
N ASN A 127 20.82 20.31 -2.60
CA ASN A 127 21.61 19.62 -3.63
C ASN A 127 20.94 19.68 -5.01
N LEU A 128 19.60 19.58 -5.08
CA LEU A 128 18.89 19.67 -6.35
C LEU A 128 18.98 21.07 -6.95
N VAL A 129 18.83 22.13 -6.15
CA VAL A 129 19.01 23.51 -6.62
C VAL A 129 20.43 23.73 -7.13
N VAL A 130 21.46 23.29 -6.39
CA VAL A 130 22.87 23.39 -6.83
C VAL A 130 23.12 22.65 -8.14
N SER A 131 22.61 21.41 -8.25
CA SER A 131 22.78 20.59 -9.46
C SER A 131 22.04 21.14 -10.66
N VAL A 132 20.76 21.49 -10.48
CA VAL A 132 19.83 21.76 -11.57
C VAL A 132 19.85 23.25 -11.96
N ALA A 133 19.74 24.16 -10.98
CA ALA A 133 19.71 25.60 -11.27
C ALA A 133 21.09 26.16 -11.61
N PHE A 134 22.12 25.72 -10.89
CA PHE A 134 23.48 26.25 -11.04
C PHE A 134 24.40 25.35 -11.87
N GLN A 135 23.91 24.19 -12.33
CA GLN A 135 24.68 23.24 -13.15
C GLN A 135 26.00 22.77 -12.49
N LYS A 136 26.10 22.90 -11.16
CA LYS A 136 27.29 22.52 -10.37
C LYS A 136 27.23 21.05 -9.94
N PRO A 137 28.37 20.37 -9.74
CA PRO A 137 28.39 19.00 -9.22
C PRO A 137 27.75 18.92 -7.83
N ALA A 138 26.61 18.23 -7.71
CA ALA A 138 25.95 17.95 -6.44
C ALA A 138 25.16 16.65 -6.51
N ILE A 139 25.27 15.80 -5.47
CA ILE A 139 24.58 14.51 -5.40
C ILE A 139 23.25 14.69 -4.66
N CYS A 140 22.15 14.56 -5.40
CA CYS A 140 20.82 14.57 -4.81
C CYS A 140 20.41 13.14 -4.41
N VAL A 141 20.34 12.86 -3.11
CA VAL A 141 19.86 11.57 -2.59
C VAL A 141 18.45 11.71 -2.06
N ASP A 142 17.55 10.91 -2.61
CA ASP A 142 16.20 10.72 -2.11
C ASP A 142 15.93 9.24 -1.84
N THR A 143 14.67 8.88 -1.56
CA THR A 143 14.28 7.51 -1.27
C THR A 143 14.57 6.53 -2.42
N HIS A 144 14.55 6.99 -3.68
CA HIS A 144 14.88 6.15 -4.83
C HIS A 144 16.37 5.92 -4.91
N VAL A 145 17.18 6.99 -4.90
CA VAL A 145 18.64 6.89 -4.94
C VAL A 145 19.16 6.07 -3.75
N HIS A 146 18.70 6.39 -2.53
CA HIS A 146 19.06 5.68 -1.32
C HIS A 146 18.74 4.19 -1.42
N ARG A 147 17.48 3.83 -1.74
CA ARG A 147 17.07 2.43 -1.83
C ARG A 147 17.85 1.69 -2.91
N ILE A 148 17.90 2.23 -4.13
CA ILE A 148 18.45 1.54 -5.29
C ILE A 148 19.97 1.32 -5.13
N MET A 149 20.71 2.32 -4.63
CA MET A 149 22.15 2.16 -4.38
C MET A 149 22.46 1.11 -3.31
N ASN A 150 21.59 0.94 -2.30
CA ASN A 150 21.72 -0.13 -1.31
C ASN A 150 21.29 -1.51 -1.87
N ILE A 151 20.24 -1.58 -2.69
CA ILE A 151 19.85 -2.82 -3.43
C ILE A 151 21.03 -3.33 -4.27
N TRP A 152 21.77 -2.40 -4.88
CA TRP A 152 22.93 -2.72 -5.69
C TRP A 152 24.16 -3.13 -4.89
N GLY A 153 24.15 -2.95 -3.57
CA GLY A 153 25.34 -3.07 -2.74
C GLY A 153 26.43 -2.06 -3.08
N TYR A 154 26.11 -1.03 -3.88
CA TYR A 154 27.06 0.02 -4.25
C TYR A 154 27.41 0.88 -3.04
N VAL A 155 26.45 1.06 -2.13
CA VAL A 155 26.64 1.59 -0.78
C VAL A 155 25.97 0.64 0.24
N GLN A 156 26.35 0.75 1.51
CA GLN A 156 25.70 0.07 2.64
C GLN A 156 25.45 1.11 3.74
N THR A 157 24.25 1.67 3.76
CA THR A 157 23.92 2.86 4.56
C THR A 157 22.48 2.80 5.03
N SER A 158 22.18 3.40 6.18
CA SER A 158 20.84 3.36 6.79
C SER A 158 20.03 4.62 6.52
N THR A 159 20.69 5.73 6.17
CA THR A 159 20.03 7.01 5.93
C THR A 159 20.41 7.63 4.58
N PRO A 160 19.54 8.47 3.97
CA PRO A 160 19.87 9.22 2.75
C PRO A 160 21.12 10.11 2.90
N LEU A 161 21.37 10.64 4.11
CA LEU A 161 22.55 11.45 4.39
C LEU A 161 23.82 10.60 4.34
N GLU A 162 23.82 9.44 4.99
CA GLU A 162 24.94 8.50 4.91
C GLU A 162 25.19 8.06 3.47
N THR A 163 24.14 7.80 2.69
CA THR A 163 24.27 7.51 1.26
C THR A 163 24.90 8.66 0.50
N GLU A 164 24.50 9.91 0.75
CA GLU A 164 25.11 11.07 0.10
C GLU A 164 26.61 11.13 0.40
N MET A 165 27.00 10.99 1.67
CA MET A 165 28.41 11.03 2.07
C MET A 165 29.22 9.88 1.44
N ALA A 166 28.66 8.67 1.41
CA ALA A 166 29.28 7.52 0.76
C ALA A 166 29.42 7.72 -0.75
N LEU A 167 28.40 8.26 -1.42
CA LEU A 167 28.45 8.54 -2.85
C LEU A 167 29.45 9.65 -3.17
N ARG A 168 29.61 10.69 -2.34
CA ARG A 168 30.65 11.72 -2.55
C ARG A 168 32.07 11.16 -2.55
N GLN A 169 32.30 10.06 -1.83
CA GLN A 169 33.60 9.39 -1.77
C GLN A 169 33.80 8.39 -2.92
N LYS A 170 32.73 7.76 -3.41
CA LYS A 170 32.80 6.60 -4.30
C LYS A 170 32.30 6.84 -5.73
N LEU A 171 31.27 7.67 -5.91
CA LEU A 171 30.65 7.92 -7.21
C LEU A 171 31.49 8.90 -8.04
N PRO A 172 31.88 8.55 -9.28
CA PRO A 172 32.58 9.48 -10.17
C PRO A 172 31.82 10.79 -10.39
N GLU A 173 32.51 11.92 -10.33
CA GLU A 173 31.91 13.27 -10.40
C GLU A 173 31.05 13.50 -11.64
N ARG A 174 31.41 12.88 -12.77
CA ARG A 174 30.63 12.91 -14.02
C ARG A 174 29.16 12.49 -13.85
N HIS A 175 28.84 11.66 -12.86
CA HIS A 175 27.48 11.17 -12.60
C HIS A 175 26.71 11.98 -11.57
N TRP A 176 27.36 12.89 -10.85
CA TRP A 176 26.74 13.56 -9.70
C TRP A 176 25.45 14.29 -10.09
N ARG A 177 25.46 14.93 -11.26
CA ARG A 177 24.30 15.69 -11.76
C ARG A 177 23.16 14.81 -12.27
N THR A 178 23.46 13.66 -12.87
CA THR A 178 22.48 12.85 -13.62
C THR A 178 21.92 11.68 -12.81
N VAL A 179 22.65 11.20 -11.80
CA VAL A 179 22.29 10.00 -11.03
C VAL A 179 20.91 10.10 -10.39
N ASN A 180 20.51 11.27 -9.89
CA ASN A 180 19.20 11.43 -9.26
C ASN A 180 18.07 11.24 -10.27
N SER A 181 18.08 11.99 -11.37
CA SER A 181 17.01 11.94 -12.39
C SER A 181 16.89 10.54 -13.00
N ILE A 182 18.02 9.86 -13.26
CA ILE A 182 18.04 8.47 -13.79
C ILE A 182 17.37 7.51 -12.80
N LEU A 183 17.79 7.52 -11.53
CA LEU A 183 17.31 6.56 -10.53
C LEU A 183 15.88 6.84 -10.06
N VAL A 184 15.44 8.10 -10.08
CA VAL A 184 14.04 8.45 -9.81
C VAL A 184 13.15 7.86 -10.89
N ALA A 185 13.44 8.13 -12.17
CA ALA A 185 12.66 7.59 -13.29
C ALA A 185 12.65 6.05 -13.29
N PHE A 186 13.83 5.43 -13.13
CA PHE A 186 13.95 3.98 -13.04
C PHE A 186 13.21 3.39 -11.82
N GLY A 187 13.28 4.07 -10.68
CA GLY A 187 12.66 3.65 -9.42
C GLY A 187 11.15 3.82 -9.37
N GLN A 188 10.57 4.64 -10.24
CA GLN A 188 9.12 4.78 -10.40
C GLN A 188 8.56 3.74 -11.40
N GLY A 189 9.28 3.46 -12.48
CA GLY A 189 8.82 2.56 -13.55
C GLY A 189 9.14 1.07 -13.34
N THR A 190 10.36 0.76 -12.86
CA THR A 190 10.91 -0.60 -12.87
C THR A 190 11.34 -1.05 -11.48
N CYS A 191 12.29 -0.36 -10.83
CA CYS A 191 12.77 -0.71 -9.49
C CYS A 191 11.89 -0.10 -8.39
N ARG A 192 10.61 -0.47 -8.40
CA ARG A 192 9.58 0.05 -7.49
C ARG A 192 9.87 -0.27 -6.01
N PRO A 193 9.32 0.52 -5.05
CA PRO A 193 9.51 0.28 -3.62
C PRO A 193 9.01 -1.08 -3.15
N THR A 194 7.89 -1.53 -3.72
CA THR A 194 7.24 -2.80 -3.44
C THR A 194 7.20 -3.60 -4.73
N PHE A 195 7.62 -4.87 -4.66
CA PHE A 195 7.61 -5.81 -5.79
C PHE A 195 8.19 -5.20 -7.08
N PRO A 196 9.48 -4.84 -7.12
CA PRO A 196 10.09 -4.30 -8.34
C PRO A 196 9.94 -5.27 -9.50
N HIS A 197 9.85 -4.71 -10.71
CA HIS A 197 9.61 -5.41 -11.96
C HIS A 197 10.93 -6.01 -12.49
N CYS A 198 11.58 -6.83 -11.67
CA CYS A 198 12.88 -7.45 -12.01
C CYS A 198 12.78 -8.31 -13.27
N ASP A 199 11.62 -8.89 -13.54
CA ASP A 199 11.31 -9.70 -14.73
C ASP A 199 11.56 -8.98 -16.06
N ARG A 200 11.43 -7.65 -16.08
CA ARG A 200 11.69 -6.81 -17.25
C ARG A 200 12.84 -5.82 -17.02
N CYS A 201 13.64 -6.02 -15.98
CA CYS A 201 14.68 -5.10 -15.60
C CYS A 201 15.91 -5.26 -16.50
N VAL A 202 16.25 -4.20 -17.25
CA VAL A 202 17.38 -4.18 -18.20
C VAL A 202 18.75 -4.41 -17.57
N ILE A 203 18.86 -4.25 -16.25
CA ILE A 203 20.12 -4.48 -15.50
C ILE A 203 20.04 -5.70 -14.57
N LEU A 204 19.04 -6.59 -14.72
CA LEU A 204 18.84 -7.72 -13.82
C LEU A 204 20.11 -8.56 -13.65
N GLN A 205 20.79 -8.88 -14.75
CA GLN A 205 22.01 -9.68 -14.74
C GLN A 205 23.19 -9.06 -13.96
N TYR A 206 23.14 -7.75 -13.71
CA TYR A 206 24.15 -7.01 -12.95
C TYR A 206 23.70 -6.65 -11.53
N CYS A 207 22.42 -6.81 -11.22
CA CYS A 207 21.81 -6.35 -9.97
C CYS A 207 21.94 -7.43 -8.88
N PRO A 208 22.61 -7.16 -7.76
CA PRO A 208 22.70 -8.11 -6.64
C PRO A 208 21.38 -8.36 -5.91
N GLN A 209 20.35 -7.53 -6.12
CA GLN A 209 19.02 -7.69 -5.53
C GLN A 209 19.01 -7.78 -3.99
N ILE A 210 19.90 -7.06 -3.32
CA ILE A 210 20.03 -7.12 -1.85
C ILE A 210 18.73 -6.64 -1.20
N GLY A 211 18.09 -7.53 -0.43
CA GLY A 211 16.83 -7.23 0.27
C GLY A 211 15.63 -7.01 -0.67
N VAL A 212 15.71 -7.48 -1.93
CA VAL A 212 14.64 -7.32 -2.92
C VAL A 212 13.75 -8.56 -2.96
N THR A 213 12.44 -8.35 -2.85
CA THR A 213 11.41 -9.33 -3.19
C THR A 213 10.74 -8.90 -4.50
N PRO A 214 11.13 -9.46 -5.68
CA PRO A 214 10.57 -9.04 -6.96
C PRO A 214 9.09 -9.38 -7.12
N ARG A 215 8.41 -8.71 -8.05
CA ARG A 215 7.11 -9.20 -8.52
C ARG A 215 7.28 -10.53 -9.28
N ARG A 216 6.23 -11.33 -9.32
CA ARG A 216 6.18 -12.51 -10.20
C ARG A 216 5.89 -12.09 -11.65
N ALA A 217 6.63 -12.66 -12.59
CA ALA A 217 6.47 -12.39 -14.02
C ALA A 217 5.10 -12.91 -14.53
N PRO A 218 4.36 -12.15 -15.35
CA PRO A 218 3.17 -12.66 -16.02
C PRO A 218 3.53 -13.83 -16.94
N GLY A 219 2.98 -15.02 -16.67
CA GLY A 219 3.17 -16.22 -17.51
C GLY A 219 4.25 -17.21 -17.06
N ASP A 220 5.06 -16.89 -16.04
CA ASP A 220 6.06 -17.83 -15.49
C ASP A 220 5.42 -18.83 -14.52
N ARG A 221 4.52 -19.68 -15.04
CA ARG A 221 4.09 -20.91 -14.37
C ARG A 221 4.51 -22.08 -15.24
N ARG A 222 5.73 -22.60 -14.99
CA ARG A 222 6.07 -23.98 -15.35
C ARG A 222 4.96 -24.88 -14.83
N THR A 223 4.26 -25.53 -15.75
CA THR A 223 3.32 -26.62 -15.46
C THR A 223 4.13 -27.81 -14.96
N SER A 224 4.23 -27.97 -13.63
CA SER A 224 4.60 -29.23 -12.99
C SER A 224 3.56 -29.56 -11.90
N PRO A 225 2.97 -30.77 -11.87
CA PRO A 225 1.87 -31.13 -10.98
C PRO A 225 2.32 -31.79 -9.66
N MET A 226 3.36 -31.29 -8.99
CA MET A 226 3.71 -31.74 -7.63
C MET A 226 4.09 -30.55 -6.73
N GLU A 227 3.32 -30.41 -5.65
CA GLU A 227 3.49 -29.52 -4.48
C GLU A 227 3.48 -28.01 -4.74
N LYS A 228 2.35 -27.48 -5.21
CA LYS A 228 2.17 -26.02 -5.28
C LYS A 228 1.41 -25.50 -4.07
N THR A 229 2.12 -24.79 -3.19
CA THR A 229 1.50 -23.95 -2.16
C THR A 229 0.70 -22.82 -2.82
N LEU A 230 -0.60 -22.79 -2.57
CA LEU A 230 -1.55 -21.78 -2.99
C LEU A 230 -1.42 -20.53 -2.11
N LYS A 231 -1.37 -19.36 -2.74
CA LYS A 231 -1.45 -18.08 -2.02
C LYS A 231 -2.89 -17.62 -1.93
N LEU A 232 -3.46 -17.62 -0.74
CA LEU A 232 -4.84 -17.19 -0.48
C LEU A 232 -4.82 -15.83 0.23
N LEU A 233 -5.66 -14.90 -0.22
CA LEU A 233 -5.83 -13.59 0.41
C LEU A 233 -7.29 -13.37 0.83
N CYS A 234 -7.48 -12.73 1.98
CA CYS A 234 -8.78 -12.31 2.48
C CYS A 234 -8.73 -10.82 2.84
N TRP A 235 -9.70 -10.03 2.38
CA TRP A 235 -9.70 -8.58 2.61
C TRP A 235 -11.11 -7.98 2.67
N ASN A 236 -11.48 -7.44 3.83
CA ASN A 236 -12.64 -6.55 3.91
C ASN A 236 -12.30 -5.20 3.24
N VAL A 237 -12.98 -4.89 2.14
CA VAL A 237 -12.68 -3.72 1.31
C VAL A 237 -13.47 -2.48 1.70
N ASN A 238 -14.43 -2.59 2.62
CA ASN A 238 -15.30 -1.50 3.08
C ASN A 238 -15.87 -0.64 1.93
N GLY A 239 -16.40 -1.31 0.90
CA GLY A 239 -16.95 -0.69 -0.30
C GLY A 239 -15.98 -0.70 -1.48
N LEU A 240 -16.19 -1.64 -2.40
CA LEU A 240 -15.25 -1.91 -3.49
C LEU A 240 -15.11 -0.77 -4.51
N ARG A 241 -16.15 0.06 -4.70
CA ARG A 241 -16.14 1.20 -5.65
C ARG A 241 -15.00 2.19 -5.39
N ALA A 242 -14.61 2.38 -4.13
CA ALA A 242 -13.53 3.30 -3.79
C ALA A 242 -12.15 2.74 -4.19
N LEU A 243 -11.98 1.43 -4.13
CA LEU A 243 -10.76 0.74 -4.57
C LEU A 243 -10.70 0.62 -6.09
N GLU A 244 -11.83 0.35 -6.74
CA GLU A 244 -11.94 0.27 -8.19
C GLU A 244 -11.37 1.53 -8.87
N LYS A 245 -11.81 2.71 -8.42
CA LYS A 245 -11.31 4.02 -8.89
C LYS A 245 -9.80 4.24 -8.66
N LYS A 246 -9.20 3.47 -7.75
CA LYS A 246 -7.76 3.52 -7.42
C LYS A 246 -6.96 2.41 -8.11
N GLY A 247 -7.57 1.64 -9.02
CA GLY A 247 -6.91 0.57 -9.76
C GLY A 247 -6.91 -0.77 -9.03
N PHE A 248 -8.06 -1.20 -8.50
CA PHE A 248 -8.19 -2.49 -7.79
C PHE A 248 -7.64 -3.68 -8.58
N ALA A 249 -7.95 -3.80 -9.87
CA ALA A 249 -7.44 -4.91 -10.70
C ALA A 249 -5.91 -4.92 -10.79
N GLY A 250 -5.28 -3.73 -10.87
CA GLY A 250 -3.83 -3.60 -10.82
C GLY A 250 -3.26 -4.06 -9.48
N LEU A 251 -3.88 -3.66 -8.37
CA LEU A 251 -3.50 -4.10 -7.03
C LEU A 251 -3.63 -5.63 -6.84
N VAL A 252 -4.70 -6.24 -7.37
CA VAL A 252 -4.86 -7.71 -7.36
C VAL A 252 -3.73 -8.37 -8.15
N GLY A 253 -3.36 -7.82 -9.31
CA GLY A 253 -2.22 -8.29 -10.09
C GLY A 253 -0.88 -8.16 -9.35
N GLU A 254 -0.68 -7.09 -8.57
CA GLU A 254 0.51 -6.88 -7.74
C GLU A 254 0.58 -7.85 -6.56
N LEU A 255 -0.56 -8.12 -5.91
CA LEU A 255 -0.67 -9.06 -4.80
C LEU A 255 -0.54 -10.53 -5.25
N ASP A 256 -0.85 -10.84 -6.52
CA ASP A 256 -0.78 -12.16 -7.16
C ASP A 256 -1.32 -13.35 -6.32
N PRO A 257 -2.53 -13.27 -5.75
CA PRO A 257 -3.13 -14.43 -5.08
C PRO A 257 -3.55 -15.51 -6.08
N ASP A 258 -3.55 -16.78 -5.67
CA ASP A 258 -4.28 -17.82 -6.41
C ASP A 258 -5.79 -17.67 -6.19
N ILE A 259 -6.20 -17.29 -4.98
CA ILE A 259 -7.59 -16.96 -4.63
C ILE A 259 -7.63 -15.72 -3.73
N LEU A 260 -8.51 -14.78 -4.04
CA LEU A 260 -8.79 -13.58 -3.26
C LEU A 260 -10.25 -13.57 -2.83
N ALA A 261 -10.50 -13.62 -1.53
CA ALA A 261 -11.78 -13.42 -0.90
C ALA A 261 -11.92 -11.96 -0.43
N ILE A 262 -12.99 -11.28 -0.82
CA ILE A 262 -13.28 -9.93 -0.35
C ILE A 262 -14.64 -9.85 0.35
N GLN A 263 -14.73 -8.99 1.36
CA GLN A 263 -15.92 -8.71 2.15
C GLN A 263 -16.30 -7.22 2.06
N GLU A 264 -17.56 -6.90 2.39
CA GLU A 264 -18.15 -5.57 2.26
C GLU A 264 -17.98 -4.96 0.86
N THR A 265 -18.36 -5.71 -0.17
CA THR A 265 -18.36 -5.16 -1.54
C THR A 265 -19.25 -3.92 -1.66
N LYS A 266 -20.38 -3.88 -0.92
CA LYS A 266 -21.41 -2.82 -0.93
C LYS A 266 -21.89 -2.49 -2.36
N LEU A 267 -22.00 -3.54 -3.16
CA LEU A 267 -22.40 -3.51 -4.56
C LEU A 267 -23.62 -4.38 -4.79
N GLN A 268 -24.34 -4.05 -5.86
CA GLN A 268 -25.41 -4.85 -6.45
C GLN A 268 -24.93 -5.38 -7.80
N GLU A 269 -25.55 -6.44 -8.31
CA GLU A 269 -25.10 -7.09 -9.57
C GLU A 269 -25.09 -6.14 -10.77
N ASP A 270 -26.07 -5.21 -10.84
CA ASP A 270 -26.20 -4.18 -11.87
C ASP A 270 -25.14 -3.07 -11.76
N GLN A 271 -24.43 -2.98 -10.63
CA GLN A 271 -23.37 -2.00 -10.37
C GLN A 271 -21.96 -2.55 -10.62
N LEU A 272 -21.83 -3.83 -10.95
CA LEU A 272 -20.56 -4.47 -11.23
C LEU A 272 -20.06 -4.08 -12.64
N SER A 273 -18.94 -3.35 -12.69
CA SER A 273 -18.26 -3.04 -13.94
C SER A 273 -17.60 -4.28 -14.57
N ASP A 274 -17.28 -4.20 -15.85
CA ASP A 274 -16.56 -5.26 -16.55
C ASP A 274 -15.14 -5.46 -15.98
N ASP A 275 -14.48 -4.39 -15.52
CA ASP A 275 -13.15 -4.45 -14.90
C ASP A 275 -13.17 -5.21 -13.57
N LEU A 276 -14.25 -5.07 -12.80
CA LEU A 276 -14.44 -5.84 -11.57
C LEU A 276 -14.85 -7.29 -11.86
N LYS A 277 -15.64 -7.54 -12.90
CA LYS A 277 -16.02 -8.92 -13.26
C LYS A 277 -14.85 -9.70 -13.84
N ASN A 278 -14.02 -9.05 -14.66
CA ASN A 278 -13.06 -9.67 -15.55
C ASN A 278 -11.61 -9.25 -15.23
N ILE A 279 -11.16 -9.48 -13.99
CA ILE A 279 -9.73 -9.36 -13.68
C ILE A 279 -8.97 -10.47 -14.42
N ALA A 280 -7.98 -10.09 -15.23
CA ALA A 280 -7.24 -11.00 -16.09
C ALA A 280 -6.71 -12.25 -15.34
N GLY A 281 -7.12 -13.43 -15.81
CA GLY A 281 -6.72 -14.71 -15.23
C GLY A 281 -7.53 -15.18 -14.01
N TYR A 282 -8.53 -14.41 -13.55
CA TYR A 282 -9.42 -14.78 -12.47
C TYR A 282 -10.85 -14.97 -12.95
N ARG A 283 -11.57 -15.88 -12.27
CA ARG A 283 -13.03 -15.98 -12.31
C ARG A 283 -13.56 -15.32 -11.05
N SER A 284 -14.59 -14.49 -11.19
CA SER A 284 -15.21 -13.80 -10.06
C SER A 284 -16.58 -14.39 -9.73
N PHE A 285 -16.90 -14.45 -8.44
CA PHE A 285 -18.16 -14.96 -7.91
C PHE A 285 -18.65 -13.99 -6.84
N TRP A 286 -19.95 -13.68 -6.82
CA TRP A 286 -20.49 -12.56 -6.06
C TRP A 286 -21.76 -12.97 -5.31
N HIS A 287 -21.82 -12.70 -4.01
CA HIS A 287 -23.05 -12.79 -3.24
C HIS A 287 -23.39 -11.40 -2.71
N CYS A 288 -24.29 -10.71 -3.41
CA CYS A 288 -24.74 -9.36 -3.05
C CYS A 288 -25.85 -9.42 -1.99
N ALA A 289 -25.85 -8.48 -1.06
CA ALA A 289 -26.97 -8.31 -0.14
C ALA A 289 -28.20 -7.76 -0.88
N GLN A 290 -29.41 -8.17 -0.46
CA GLN A 290 -30.65 -7.58 -0.99
C GLN A 290 -30.78 -6.09 -0.67
N ARG A 291 -30.24 -5.67 0.48
CA ARG A 291 -30.16 -4.25 0.85
C ARG A 291 -29.07 -3.55 0.04
N LYS A 292 -29.46 -2.51 -0.71
CA LYS A 292 -28.53 -1.71 -1.52
C LYS A 292 -27.43 -1.07 -0.66
N GLY A 293 -26.18 -1.15 -1.14
CA GLY A 293 -25.01 -0.51 -0.52
C GLY A 293 -24.57 -1.14 0.81
N TYR A 294 -24.99 -2.38 1.08
CA TYR A 294 -24.78 -3.06 2.35
C TYR A 294 -24.09 -4.41 2.14
N ALA A 295 -23.21 -4.79 3.08
CA ALA A 295 -22.51 -6.08 3.13
C ALA A 295 -21.99 -6.56 1.75
N GLY A 296 -22.24 -7.82 1.41
CA GLY A 296 -21.84 -8.46 0.17
C GLY A 296 -20.42 -9.01 0.20
N VAL A 297 -20.23 -10.20 -0.36
CA VAL A 297 -18.93 -10.87 -0.47
C VAL A 297 -18.64 -11.28 -1.91
N ALA A 298 -17.36 -11.38 -2.26
CA ALA A 298 -16.95 -11.89 -3.56
C ALA A 298 -15.66 -12.71 -3.47
N VAL A 299 -15.47 -13.64 -4.40
CA VAL A 299 -14.24 -14.43 -4.53
C VAL A 299 -13.73 -14.33 -5.96
N TYR A 300 -12.45 -13.99 -6.10
CA TYR A 300 -11.69 -14.08 -7.34
C TYR A 300 -10.79 -15.31 -7.27
N SER A 301 -10.93 -16.25 -8.19
CA SER A 301 -10.15 -17.49 -8.21
C SER A 301 -9.53 -17.72 -9.57
N ARG A 302 -8.23 -18.02 -9.61
CA ARG A 302 -7.58 -18.55 -10.83
C ARG A 302 -7.97 -20.00 -11.08
N MET A 303 -8.30 -20.71 -10.01
CA MET A 303 -8.75 -22.09 -10.06
C MET A 303 -10.24 -22.16 -10.37
N ALA A 304 -10.62 -23.09 -11.24
CA ALA A 304 -12.00 -23.43 -11.47
C ALA A 304 -12.59 -24.13 -10.24
N PRO A 305 -13.60 -23.58 -9.55
CA PRO A 305 -14.32 -24.37 -8.55
C PRO A 305 -15.16 -25.46 -9.23
N LEU A 306 -15.33 -26.59 -8.55
CA LEU A 306 -16.26 -27.66 -8.90
C LEU A 306 -17.72 -27.24 -8.69
N SER A 307 -17.97 -26.48 -7.62
CA SER A 307 -19.29 -25.93 -7.30
C SER A 307 -19.16 -24.61 -6.55
N VAL A 308 -20.21 -23.79 -6.61
CA VAL A 308 -20.29 -22.51 -5.89
C VAL A 308 -21.61 -22.47 -5.16
N ARG A 309 -21.58 -22.16 -3.86
CA ARG A 309 -22.77 -22.05 -2.99
C ARG A 309 -22.88 -20.63 -2.45
N TYR A 310 -24.06 -20.05 -2.62
CA TYR A 310 -24.38 -18.70 -2.17
C TYR A 310 -25.22 -18.80 -0.90
N GLY A 311 -24.63 -18.41 0.23
CA GLY A 311 -25.28 -18.52 1.53
C GLY A 311 -25.05 -19.86 2.24
N MET A 312 -25.85 -20.10 3.28
CA MET A 312 -25.83 -21.29 4.14
C MET A 312 -27.15 -22.09 4.10
N ASN A 313 -28.05 -21.76 3.17
CA ASN A 313 -29.44 -22.25 3.11
C ASN A 313 -30.29 -21.80 4.30
N ASP A 314 -30.03 -20.59 4.81
CA ASP A 314 -30.86 -19.94 5.82
C ASP A 314 -31.24 -18.55 5.31
N HIS A 315 -32.51 -18.42 4.91
CA HIS A 315 -33.02 -17.19 4.30
C HIS A 315 -32.83 -15.95 5.20
N ALA A 316 -32.84 -16.11 6.53
CA ALA A 316 -32.65 -14.99 7.45
C ALA A 316 -31.24 -14.39 7.33
N PHE A 317 -30.22 -15.23 7.06
CA PHE A 317 -28.83 -14.80 6.92
C PHE A 317 -28.44 -14.52 5.47
N ASP A 318 -28.95 -15.31 4.53
CA ASP A 318 -28.57 -15.27 3.12
C ASP A 318 -29.02 -13.97 2.45
N SER A 319 -30.10 -13.34 2.93
CA SER A 319 -30.55 -12.01 2.47
C SER A 319 -29.49 -10.90 2.63
N GLU A 320 -28.51 -11.06 3.54
CA GLU A 320 -27.43 -10.10 3.75
C GLU A 320 -26.17 -10.37 2.91
N GLY A 321 -26.15 -11.42 2.08
CA GLY A 321 -25.05 -11.69 1.14
C GLY A 321 -23.70 -11.89 1.84
N ARG A 322 -23.69 -12.62 2.97
CA ARG A 322 -22.52 -12.70 3.87
C ARG A 322 -21.61 -13.90 3.65
N VAL A 323 -22.08 -14.95 2.98
CA VAL A 323 -21.35 -16.21 2.84
C VAL A 323 -21.29 -16.64 1.39
N LEU A 324 -20.10 -16.98 0.91
CA LEU A 324 -19.86 -17.53 -0.41
C LEU A 324 -18.87 -18.68 -0.30
N THR A 325 -19.30 -19.87 -0.70
CA THR A 325 -18.48 -21.09 -0.61
C THR A 325 -18.12 -21.60 -1.99
N LEU A 326 -16.83 -21.78 -2.24
CA LEU A 326 -16.31 -22.42 -3.45
C LEU A 326 -15.78 -23.80 -3.09
N GLU A 327 -16.20 -24.81 -3.84
CA GLU A 327 -15.67 -26.17 -3.72
C GLU A 327 -14.55 -26.40 -4.73
N PHE A 328 -13.42 -26.90 -4.28
CA PHE A 328 -12.33 -27.39 -5.13
C PHE A 328 -12.19 -28.91 -5.00
N ALA A 329 -11.22 -29.48 -5.70
CA ALA A 329 -11.00 -30.93 -5.71
C ALA A 329 -10.84 -31.52 -4.31
N ASP A 330 -10.08 -30.82 -3.46
CA ASP A 330 -9.57 -31.34 -2.19
C ASP A 330 -9.87 -30.43 -0.98
N PHE A 331 -10.45 -29.23 -1.18
CA PHE A 331 -10.93 -28.37 -0.10
C PHE A 331 -12.12 -27.50 -0.50
N PHE A 332 -12.85 -27.00 0.49
CA PHE A 332 -13.81 -25.91 0.38
C PHE A 332 -13.16 -24.62 0.86
N LEU A 333 -13.36 -23.53 0.11
CA LEU A 333 -13.09 -22.17 0.57
C LEU A 333 -14.41 -21.53 0.97
N ILE A 334 -14.56 -21.12 2.22
CA ILE A 334 -15.67 -20.33 2.71
C ILE A 334 -15.19 -18.89 2.89
N ASN A 335 -15.78 -17.95 2.15
CA ASN A 335 -15.61 -16.52 2.36
C ASN A 335 -16.80 -16.00 3.17
N CYS A 336 -16.55 -15.45 4.36
CA CYS A 336 -17.58 -14.99 5.28
C CYS A 336 -17.38 -13.53 5.71
N TYR A 337 -18.47 -12.77 5.75
CA TYR A 337 -18.54 -11.48 6.41
C TYR A 337 -19.48 -11.57 7.61
N PHE A 338 -18.93 -11.75 8.80
CA PHE A 338 -19.71 -11.93 10.02
C PHE A 338 -20.44 -10.63 10.39
N PRO A 339 -21.67 -10.70 10.93
CA PRO A 339 -22.37 -9.51 11.39
C PRO A 339 -21.59 -8.78 12.48
N ASN A 340 -21.53 -7.44 12.39
CA ASN A 340 -21.08 -6.61 13.51
C ASN A 340 -22.26 -6.39 14.48
N ALA A 341 -22.02 -6.53 15.79
CA ALA A 341 -23.06 -6.37 16.82
C ALA A 341 -23.59 -4.92 16.92
N GLY A 342 -22.84 -3.96 16.40
CA GLY A 342 -23.22 -2.55 16.30
C GLY A 342 -23.16 -1.80 17.63
N GLU A 343 -23.43 -0.51 17.56
CA GLU A 343 -23.50 0.37 18.73
C GLU A 343 -24.59 -0.09 19.70
N GLY A 344 -24.26 -0.17 20.99
CA GLY A 344 -25.16 -0.68 22.02
C GLY A 344 -25.52 -2.16 21.86
N LEU A 345 -24.74 -2.94 21.09
CA LEU A 345 -24.89 -4.39 20.91
C LEU A 345 -26.26 -4.81 20.36
N LYS A 346 -26.93 -3.92 19.62
CA LYS A 346 -28.29 -4.12 19.08
C LYS A 346 -28.45 -5.36 18.21
N ARG A 347 -27.35 -5.86 17.63
CA ARG A 347 -27.34 -7.03 16.75
C ARG A 347 -26.55 -8.21 17.33
N LEU A 348 -26.23 -8.19 18.62
CA LEU A 348 -25.46 -9.27 19.23
C LEU A 348 -26.17 -10.62 19.09
N ASP A 349 -27.47 -10.69 19.38
CA ASP A 349 -28.23 -11.95 19.23
C ASP A 349 -28.24 -12.47 17.80
N PHE A 350 -28.42 -11.57 16.82
CA PHE A 350 -28.36 -11.92 15.40
C PHE A 350 -26.97 -12.44 15.01
N LYS A 351 -25.91 -11.78 15.49
CA LYS A 351 -24.52 -12.22 15.28
C LYS A 351 -24.30 -13.60 15.89
N LEU A 352 -24.69 -13.82 17.15
CA LEU A 352 -24.50 -15.11 17.83
C LEU A 352 -25.30 -16.23 17.15
N ALA A 353 -26.50 -15.95 16.63
CA ALA A 353 -27.27 -16.91 15.84
C ALA A 353 -26.58 -17.26 14.52
N PHE A 354 -26.12 -16.25 13.77
CA PHE A 354 -25.34 -16.42 12.55
C PHE A 354 -24.06 -17.25 12.80
N ASN A 355 -23.36 -16.93 13.87
CA ASN A 355 -22.14 -17.58 14.32
C ASN A 355 -22.32 -19.08 14.61
N ARG A 356 -23.46 -19.48 15.19
CA ARG A 356 -23.81 -20.91 15.39
C ARG A 356 -24.11 -21.60 14.06
N ALA A 357 -24.96 -20.99 13.23
CA ALA A 357 -25.32 -21.54 11.93
C ALA A 357 -24.09 -21.73 11.02
N LEU A 358 -23.15 -20.79 11.02
CA LEU A 358 -21.91 -20.91 10.27
C LEU A 358 -21.01 -22.03 10.80
N LEU A 359 -20.91 -22.20 12.12
CA LEU A 359 -20.11 -23.29 12.69
C LEU A 359 -20.68 -24.65 12.27
N GLU A 360 -21.99 -24.85 12.39
CA GLU A 360 -22.67 -26.08 11.94
C GLU A 360 -22.46 -26.32 10.43
N PHE A 361 -22.61 -25.28 9.61
CA PHE A 361 -22.36 -25.33 8.17
C PHE A 361 -20.92 -25.73 7.85
N ALA A 362 -19.94 -25.09 8.49
CA ALA A 362 -18.53 -25.37 8.27
C ALA A 362 -18.13 -26.78 8.72
N GLN A 363 -18.67 -27.28 9.84
CA GLN A 363 -18.45 -28.66 10.29
C GLN A 363 -19.04 -29.69 9.30
N GLY A 364 -20.23 -29.42 8.76
CA GLY A 364 -20.84 -30.27 7.72
C GLY A 364 -19.98 -30.38 6.45
N LEU A 365 -19.29 -29.29 6.08
CA LEU A 365 -18.32 -29.31 4.98
C LEU A 365 -17.00 -29.98 5.36
N ALA A 366 -16.51 -29.76 6.59
CA ALA A 366 -15.29 -30.37 7.11
C ALA A 366 -15.40 -31.89 7.26
N ALA A 367 -16.62 -32.44 7.38
CA ALA A 367 -16.87 -33.87 7.31
C ALA A 367 -16.63 -34.45 5.91
N GLN A 368 -16.71 -33.64 4.85
CA GLN A 368 -16.60 -34.08 3.45
C GLN A 368 -15.18 -33.87 2.88
N LYS A 369 -14.62 -32.66 3.03
CA LYS A 369 -13.28 -32.28 2.52
C LYS A 369 -12.58 -31.36 3.52
N SER A 370 -11.35 -30.95 3.23
CA SER A 370 -10.74 -29.85 3.96
C SER A 370 -11.58 -28.56 3.80
N VAL A 371 -11.53 -27.68 4.78
CA VAL A 371 -12.21 -26.39 4.85
C VAL A 371 -11.17 -25.34 5.19
N VAL A 372 -11.13 -24.32 4.35
CA VAL A 372 -10.47 -23.05 4.60
C VAL A 372 -11.57 -22.00 4.75
N LEU A 373 -11.80 -21.50 5.97
CA LEU A 373 -12.71 -20.41 6.25
C LEU A 373 -11.91 -19.12 6.38
N CYS A 374 -12.34 -18.09 5.67
CA CYS A 374 -11.72 -16.78 5.74
C CYS A 374 -12.77 -15.69 5.80
N GLY A 375 -12.42 -14.56 6.40
CA GLY A 375 -13.35 -13.45 6.50
C GLY A 375 -12.98 -12.39 7.52
N ASP A 376 -13.82 -11.36 7.55
CA ASP A 376 -13.92 -10.46 8.69
C ASP A 376 -14.93 -11.06 9.69
N TYR A 377 -14.40 -11.55 10.80
CA TYR A 377 -15.15 -12.19 11.88
C TYR A 377 -15.83 -11.17 12.79
N ASN A 378 -15.48 -9.89 12.68
CA ASN A 378 -15.91 -8.84 13.57
C ASN A 378 -15.68 -9.20 15.05
N VAL A 379 -14.66 -10.00 15.39
CA VAL A 379 -14.29 -10.33 16.78
C VAL A 379 -12.77 -10.42 16.92
N ALA A 380 -12.23 -9.75 17.92
CA ALA A 380 -10.87 -9.96 18.40
C ALA A 380 -10.91 -11.05 19.48
N HIS A 381 -10.15 -12.13 19.31
CA HIS A 381 -10.28 -13.31 20.18
C HIS A 381 -9.77 -13.06 21.60
N ARG A 382 -8.52 -12.62 21.73
CA ARG A 382 -7.82 -12.44 23.00
C ARG A 382 -7.35 -10.99 23.18
N GLU A 383 -6.93 -10.64 24.39
CA GLU A 383 -6.40 -9.29 24.67
C GLU A 383 -5.20 -8.89 23.79
N ILE A 384 -4.44 -9.87 23.31
CA ILE A 384 -3.32 -9.67 22.37
C ILE A 384 -3.77 -9.20 20.98
N ASP A 385 -5.04 -9.42 20.64
CA ASP A 385 -5.63 -9.14 19.32
C ASP A 385 -6.12 -7.70 19.17
N LEU A 386 -5.96 -6.83 20.17
CA LEU A 386 -6.29 -5.41 20.06
C LEU A 386 -5.41 -4.54 20.95
N LYS A 387 -5.25 -3.27 20.59
CA LYS A 387 -4.35 -2.36 21.31
C LYS A 387 -4.78 -2.05 22.75
N ASN A 388 -6.09 -1.88 22.97
CA ASN A 388 -6.66 -1.37 24.23
C ASN A 388 -7.77 -2.29 24.77
N PRO A 389 -7.47 -3.53 25.20
CA PRO A 389 -8.48 -4.53 25.59
C PRO A 389 -9.39 -4.04 26.73
N LYS A 390 -8.81 -3.44 27.78
CA LYS A 390 -9.53 -3.05 29.01
C LYS A 390 -10.69 -2.09 28.75
N SER A 391 -10.51 -1.12 27.85
CA SER A 391 -11.55 -0.13 27.53
C SER A 391 -12.58 -0.63 26.51
N ASN A 392 -12.40 -1.83 25.97
CA ASN A 392 -13.20 -2.36 24.86
C ASN A 392 -13.97 -3.64 25.20
N GLN A 393 -13.88 -4.14 26.44
CA GLN A 393 -14.54 -5.38 26.85
C GLN A 393 -16.08 -5.38 26.71
N GLN A 394 -16.70 -4.21 26.59
CA GLN A 394 -18.15 -4.04 26.41
C GLN A 394 -18.51 -3.53 25.00
N ASN A 395 -17.52 -3.39 24.12
CA ASN A 395 -17.71 -2.88 22.77
C ASN A 395 -17.87 -4.05 21.78
N ALA A 396 -18.69 -3.83 20.75
CA ALA A 396 -18.83 -4.77 19.65
C ALA A 396 -17.47 -5.17 19.08
N GLY A 397 -17.26 -6.47 18.91
CA GLY A 397 -16.02 -7.10 18.51
C GLY A 397 -15.10 -7.54 19.63
N PHE A 398 -15.39 -7.25 20.90
CA PHE A 398 -14.60 -7.76 22.03
C PHE A 398 -15.44 -8.08 23.29
N THR A 399 -16.75 -8.31 23.14
CA THR A 399 -17.59 -8.69 24.28
C THR A 399 -17.27 -10.11 24.77
N PRO A 400 -17.56 -10.45 26.04
CA PRO A 400 -17.38 -11.82 26.55
C PRO A 400 -18.08 -12.88 25.69
N GLU A 401 -19.27 -12.59 25.18
CA GLU A 401 -20.08 -13.51 24.35
C GLU A 401 -19.41 -13.77 22.99
N GLU A 402 -18.91 -12.71 22.34
CA GLU A 402 -18.23 -12.85 21.05
C GLU A 402 -16.91 -13.63 21.19
N ARG A 403 -16.15 -13.37 22.25
CA ARG A 403 -14.90 -14.10 22.54
C ARG A 403 -15.18 -15.55 22.91
N SER A 404 -16.21 -15.79 23.73
CA SER A 404 -16.62 -17.15 24.12
C SER A 404 -17.07 -17.96 22.90
N TRP A 405 -17.74 -17.34 21.93
CA TRP A 405 -18.01 -18.00 20.66
C TRP A 405 -16.72 -18.36 19.91
N MET A 406 -15.73 -17.46 19.86
CA MET A 406 -14.45 -17.77 19.20
C MET A 406 -13.70 -18.91 19.90
N ASP A 407 -13.75 -18.98 21.24
CA ASP A 407 -13.23 -20.13 22.01
C ASP A 407 -13.94 -21.43 21.60
N ALA A 408 -15.27 -21.42 21.53
CA ALA A 408 -16.06 -22.58 21.11
C ALA A 408 -15.79 -22.98 19.65
N PHE A 409 -15.63 -22.01 18.75
CA PHE A 409 -15.33 -22.23 17.34
C PHE A 409 -13.98 -22.93 17.15
N LEU A 410 -12.94 -22.49 17.86
CA LEU A 410 -11.63 -23.13 17.82
C LEU A 410 -11.64 -24.51 18.50
N ALA A 411 -12.30 -24.63 19.65
CA ALA A 411 -12.47 -25.91 20.35
C ALA A 411 -13.25 -26.95 19.52
N ALA A 412 -14.10 -26.49 18.58
CA ALA A 412 -14.84 -27.34 17.64
C ALA A 412 -13.99 -27.89 16.48
N GLY A 413 -12.66 -27.69 16.51
CA GLY A 413 -11.72 -28.29 15.56
C GLY A 413 -11.27 -27.38 14.44
N PHE A 414 -11.40 -26.06 14.60
CA PHE A 414 -10.82 -25.07 13.70
C PHE A 414 -9.57 -24.42 14.30
N VAL A 415 -8.61 -24.10 13.43
CA VAL A 415 -7.30 -23.58 13.81
C VAL A 415 -7.12 -22.18 13.25
N ASP A 416 -6.86 -21.20 14.10
CA ASP A 416 -6.40 -19.86 13.70
C ASP A 416 -4.99 -19.96 13.11
N THR A 417 -4.90 -19.81 11.79
CA THR A 417 -3.65 -20.03 11.04
C THR A 417 -2.58 -18.99 11.37
N PHE A 418 -2.95 -17.75 11.69
CA PHE A 418 -1.97 -16.70 12.01
C PHE A 418 -1.26 -17.01 13.34
N ARG A 419 -2.01 -17.50 14.33
CA ARG A 419 -1.48 -17.87 15.66
C ARG A 419 -0.63 -19.15 15.65
N MET A 420 -0.60 -19.88 14.54
CA MET A 420 0.38 -20.96 14.34
C MET A 420 1.82 -20.42 14.21
N PHE A 421 2.00 -19.22 13.66
CA PHE A 421 3.32 -18.65 13.36
C PHE A 421 3.67 -17.42 14.21
N ASN A 422 2.67 -16.73 14.76
CA ASN A 422 2.88 -15.49 15.49
C ASN A 422 2.02 -15.43 16.74
N ASN A 423 2.68 -15.37 17.90
CA ASN A 423 2.04 -15.24 19.22
C ASN A 423 2.34 -13.88 19.88
N GLU A 424 2.77 -12.89 19.09
CA GLU A 424 3.14 -11.55 19.55
C GLU A 424 1.96 -10.55 19.45
N PRO A 425 1.97 -9.47 20.25
CA PRO A 425 1.05 -8.34 20.13
C PRO A 425 1.42 -7.43 18.93
N GLY A 426 0.56 -6.45 18.63
CA GLY A 426 0.85 -5.44 17.57
C GLY A 426 0.57 -5.91 16.14
N HIS A 427 -0.18 -7.00 16.01
CA HIS A 427 -0.54 -7.61 14.73
C HIS A 427 -2.05 -7.47 14.50
N TYR A 428 -2.46 -6.33 13.94
CA TYR A 428 -3.85 -5.96 13.75
C TYR A 428 -4.23 -5.93 12.26
N THR A 429 -5.51 -6.07 11.97
CA THR A 429 -6.05 -6.12 10.60
C THR A 429 -7.02 -4.98 10.31
N TRP A 430 -7.59 -4.35 11.34
CA TRP A 430 -8.53 -3.24 11.24
C TRP A 430 -8.13 -2.05 12.12
N TRP A 431 -8.36 -0.83 11.60
CA TRP A 431 -8.18 0.42 12.34
C TRP A 431 -9.27 1.42 11.99
N SER A 432 -9.92 2.00 13.00
CA SER A 432 -10.89 3.07 12.79
C SER A 432 -10.29 4.26 12.04
N TYR A 433 -11.06 4.83 11.10
CA TYR A 433 -10.71 6.11 10.49
C TYR A 433 -10.65 7.27 11.50
N ARG A 434 -11.33 7.14 12.64
CA ARG A 434 -11.34 8.17 13.69
C ARG A 434 -9.96 8.28 14.34
N PHE A 435 -9.59 9.51 14.70
CA PHE A 435 -8.36 9.83 15.45
C PHE A 435 -7.04 9.38 14.80
N ASN A 436 -7.08 9.05 13.51
CA ASN A 436 -5.95 8.52 12.75
C ASN A 436 -5.37 7.23 13.39
N ALA A 437 -6.25 6.30 13.78
CA ALA A 437 -5.90 5.12 14.57
C ALA A 437 -4.83 4.26 13.89
N ARG A 438 -4.89 4.10 12.55
CA ARG A 438 -3.92 3.32 11.78
C ARG A 438 -2.49 3.84 11.90
N ALA A 439 -2.30 5.17 11.86
CA ALA A 439 -0.97 5.77 12.00
C ALA A 439 -0.40 5.64 13.43
N LYS A 440 -1.25 5.46 14.43
CA LYS A 440 -0.88 5.24 15.84
C LYS A 440 -0.86 3.76 16.23
N ASP A 441 -1.15 2.88 15.28
CA ASP A 441 -1.33 1.44 15.46
C ASP A 441 -2.30 1.07 16.59
N ILE A 442 -3.41 1.81 16.68
CA ILE A 442 -4.53 1.50 17.58
C ILE A 442 -5.50 0.61 16.82
N GLY A 443 -5.14 -0.66 16.67
CA GLY A 443 -5.83 -1.62 15.82
C GLY A 443 -6.45 -2.80 16.56
N TRP A 444 -7.18 -3.60 15.78
CA TRP A 444 -7.84 -4.84 16.16
C TRP A 444 -7.55 -5.91 15.10
N ARG A 445 -7.34 -7.16 15.49
CA ARG A 445 -7.26 -8.32 14.61
C ARG A 445 -8.63 -8.98 14.58
N ILE A 446 -9.37 -8.72 13.51
CA ILE A 446 -10.73 -9.24 13.31
C ILE A 446 -10.90 -9.98 11.98
N ASP A 447 -9.85 -10.02 11.16
CA ASP A 447 -9.80 -10.75 9.90
C ASP A 447 -8.96 -12.02 10.08
N TYR A 448 -9.49 -13.17 9.64
CA TYR A 448 -8.89 -14.48 9.92
C TYR A 448 -8.88 -15.36 8.68
N PHE A 449 -7.88 -16.24 8.66
CA PHE A 449 -7.98 -17.55 8.03
C PHE A 449 -8.02 -18.61 9.14
N CYS A 450 -9.05 -19.43 9.13
CA CYS A 450 -9.17 -20.62 9.95
C CYS A 450 -9.27 -21.87 9.07
N VAL A 451 -8.59 -22.93 9.43
CA VAL A 451 -8.68 -24.23 8.75
C VAL A 451 -9.17 -25.29 9.70
N ASP A 452 -9.78 -26.36 9.21
CA ASP A 452 -10.02 -27.53 10.05
C ASP A 452 -8.70 -28.15 10.56
N GLU A 453 -8.75 -28.86 11.69
CA GLU A 453 -7.56 -29.42 12.33
C GLU A 453 -6.79 -30.40 11.43
N LYS A 454 -7.48 -31.23 10.61
CA LYS A 454 -6.81 -32.17 9.68
C LYS A 454 -6.00 -31.45 8.60
N SER A 455 -6.31 -30.17 8.34
CA SER A 455 -5.62 -29.33 7.37
C SER A 455 -4.47 -28.52 7.98
N ARG A 456 -4.20 -28.65 9.28
CA ARG A 456 -3.11 -27.93 9.96
C ARG A 456 -1.76 -28.11 9.28
N GLN A 457 -1.43 -29.33 8.83
CA GLN A 457 -0.15 -29.63 8.16
C GLN A 457 -0.07 -29.05 6.74
N ARG A 458 -1.20 -28.64 6.15
CA ARG A 458 -1.26 -27.99 4.84
C ARG A 458 -0.94 -26.50 4.93
N VAL A 459 -1.04 -25.90 6.11
CA VAL A 459 -0.70 -24.50 6.34
C VAL A 459 0.83 -24.33 6.35
N GLN A 460 1.37 -23.65 5.33
CA GLN A 460 2.81 -23.40 5.17
C GLN A 460 3.23 -22.02 5.68
N GLY A 461 2.29 -21.07 5.78
CA GLY A 461 2.56 -19.72 6.24
C GLY A 461 1.29 -18.90 6.41
N ALA A 462 1.35 -17.86 7.24
CA ALA A 462 0.28 -16.88 7.42
C ALA A 462 0.88 -15.49 7.68
N ALA A 463 0.27 -14.45 7.10
CA ALA A 463 0.77 -13.08 7.23
C ALA A 463 -0.36 -12.04 7.25
N ILE A 464 -0.05 -10.86 7.79
CA ILE A 464 -0.93 -9.68 7.78
C ILE A 464 -0.23 -8.59 6.98
N LEU A 465 -0.82 -8.15 5.86
CA LEU A 465 -0.23 -7.21 4.91
C LEU A 465 -0.57 -5.77 5.28
N LYS A 466 -0.14 -5.34 6.48
CA LYS A 466 -0.53 -4.05 7.11
C LYS A 466 -0.19 -2.80 6.30
N GLU A 467 0.76 -2.92 5.38
CA GLU A 467 1.20 -1.87 4.45
C GLU A 467 0.23 -1.66 3.29
N VAL A 468 -0.64 -2.63 2.98
CA VAL A 468 -1.63 -2.51 1.91
C VAL A 468 -2.75 -1.59 2.36
N MET A 469 -2.90 -0.47 1.65
CA MET A 469 -3.87 0.57 1.95
C MET A 469 -5.12 0.44 1.06
N GLY A 470 -6.18 1.16 1.43
CA GLY A 470 -7.36 1.34 0.58
C GLY A 470 -8.69 1.00 1.27
N SER A 471 -8.61 0.28 2.39
CA SER A 471 -9.69 0.02 3.35
C SER A 471 -9.21 0.38 4.76
N ASP A 472 -10.14 0.46 5.72
CA ASP A 472 -9.85 0.46 7.16
C ASP A 472 -9.32 -0.90 7.63
N HIS A 473 -9.51 -1.94 6.81
CA HIS A 473 -8.81 -3.22 6.95
C HIS A 473 -7.57 -3.31 6.05
N CYS A 474 -6.67 -4.25 6.35
CA CYS A 474 -5.65 -4.75 5.44
C CYS A 474 -5.88 -6.23 5.10
N PRO A 475 -5.33 -6.72 3.97
CA PRO A 475 -5.43 -8.14 3.63
C PRO A 475 -4.67 -9.01 4.62
N VAL A 476 -5.25 -10.18 4.90
CA VAL A 476 -4.55 -11.31 5.53
C VAL A 476 -4.23 -12.36 4.48
N GLN A 477 -3.13 -13.09 4.68
CA GLN A 477 -2.61 -14.10 3.76
C GLN A 477 -2.52 -15.46 4.44
N LEU A 478 -2.83 -16.50 3.67
CA LEU A 478 -2.58 -17.89 3.99
C LEU A 478 -1.84 -18.55 2.82
N ASP A 479 -0.71 -19.18 3.11
CA ASP A 479 0.01 -20.06 2.17
C ASP A 479 -0.41 -21.50 2.45
N PHE A 480 -1.21 -22.10 1.56
CA PHE A 480 -1.91 -23.37 1.76
C PHE A 480 -1.50 -24.43 0.75
N LYS A 481 -1.07 -25.60 1.19
CA LYS A 481 -0.62 -26.71 0.33
C LYS A 481 -1.77 -27.51 -0.26
#